data_AF-J0PVS7-F1
#
_entry.id   AF-J0PVS7-F1
#
_cell.length_a   1.000
_cell.length_b   1.000
_cell.length_c   1.000
_cell.angle_alpha   90.00
_cell.angle_beta   90.00
_cell.angle_gamma   90.00
#
_symmetry.space_group_name_H-M   'P 1'
#
loop_
_entity.id
_entity.type
_entity.pdbx_description
1 polymer ?
#
loop_
_entity_poly.entity_id
_entity_poly.type
_entity_poly.pdbx_seq_one_letter_code
_entity_poly.pdbx_strand_id
1 'polypeptide(L)'
;MKDKKRIITAISLTFISLTIVIWLKPYASHAQSFFVTYETRRSFVEKLPKPKQIAFDDRSTDIYIVNELTNPPTSMILIDKAIERGQWKTSEYWENTGPSKTIAAGFVGKAATTSNVWLFGSGGWVKYKVKDDGTILTFRWYNPYSGANEYSVTSSNKDYFFERMEGVGDNARTIWYVKRKTPQNYN
;
A
#
# COMPACT_ATOMS: atom_id res chain seq x y z
N MET A 1 67.08 -24.39 46.32
CA MET A 1 66.02 -24.80 47.27
C MET A 1 64.67 -24.74 46.57
N LYS A 2 64.09 -25.92 46.30
CA LYS A 2 62.69 -26.24 45.96
C LYS A 2 61.99 -25.55 44.75
N ASP A 3 61.74 -26.40 43.74
CA ASP A 3 60.47 -26.67 43.05
C ASP A 3 59.46 -25.54 42.76
N LYS A 4 59.01 -25.47 41.50
CA LYS A 4 57.71 -26.08 41.10
C LYS A 4 57.44 -25.88 39.60
N LYS A 5 57.40 -27.00 38.87
CA LYS A 5 56.71 -27.14 37.57
C LYS A 5 55.24 -26.77 37.75
N ARG A 6 54.70 -25.90 36.89
CA ARG A 6 53.25 -25.76 36.70
C ARG A 6 52.89 -26.15 35.27
N ILE A 7 52.17 -27.25 35.22
CA ILE A 7 51.46 -27.82 34.08
C ILE A 7 50.34 -26.84 33.73
N ILE A 8 50.26 -26.40 32.47
CA ILE A 8 49.12 -25.66 31.95
C ILE A 8 48.27 -26.63 31.15
N THR A 9 47.13 -27.00 31.72
CA THR A 9 46.09 -27.84 31.15
C THR A 9 45.39 -27.09 30.01
N ALA A 10 45.37 -27.66 28.81
CA ALA A 10 44.60 -27.17 27.68
C ALA A 10 43.10 -27.42 27.92
N ILE A 11 42.30 -26.35 27.99
CA ILE A 11 40.84 -26.42 28.04
C ILE A 11 40.34 -26.37 26.59
N SER A 12 39.85 -27.51 26.10
CA SER A 12 39.15 -27.63 24.82
C SER A 12 37.75 -27.04 24.95
N LEU A 13 37.47 -25.93 24.26
CA LEU A 13 36.13 -25.33 24.21
C LEU A 13 35.39 -25.88 22.98
N THR A 14 34.48 -26.82 23.21
CA THR A 14 33.55 -27.34 22.19
C THR A 14 32.45 -26.31 21.92
N PHE A 15 32.42 -25.73 20.72
CA PHE A 15 31.33 -24.89 20.25
C PHE A 15 30.11 -25.75 19.90
N ILE A 16 29.06 -25.68 20.71
CA ILE A 16 27.74 -26.23 20.39
C ILE A 16 27.02 -25.20 19.53
N SER A 17 26.96 -25.44 18.22
CA SER A 17 26.15 -24.66 17.28
C SER A 17 24.67 -25.01 17.47
N LEU A 18 23.94 -24.16 18.19
CA LEU A 18 22.49 -24.26 18.31
C LEU A 18 21.83 -23.64 17.06
N THR A 19 21.39 -24.50 16.14
CA THR A 19 20.64 -24.10 14.94
C THR A 19 19.24 -23.63 15.37
N ILE A 20 19.07 -22.32 15.51
CA ILE A 20 17.75 -21.71 15.73
C ILE A 20 16.98 -21.80 14.41
N VAL A 21 16.09 -22.78 14.29
CA VAL A 21 15.09 -22.82 13.22
C VAL A 21 14.04 -21.77 13.55
N ILE A 22 14.26 -20.55 13.06
CA ILE A 22 13.26 -19.49 13.07
C ILE A 22 12.15 -19.94 12.12
N TRP A 23 11.06 -20.45 12.69
CA TRP A 23 9.79 -20.60 11.98
C TRP A 23 9.30 -19.21 11.58
N LEU A 24 9.72 -18.74 10.41
CA LEU A 24 9.16 -17.57 9.76
C LEU A 24 7.68 -17.88 9.49
N LYS A 25 6.80 -17.27 10.30
CA LYS A 25 5.39 -17.17 9.95
C LYS A 25 5.32 -16.61 8.52
N PRO A 26 4.45 -17.14 7.64
CA PRO A 26 4.31 -16.61 6.29
C PRO A 26 3.92 -15.15 6.42
N TYR A 27 4.88 -14.26 6.16
CA TYR A 27 4.65 -12.84 6.10
C TYR A 27 3.56 -12.61 5.06
N ALA A 28 2.43 -12.08 5.51
CA ALA A 28 1.42 -11.56 4.61
C ALA A 28 2.13 -10.48 3.77
N SER A 29 2.46 -10.83 2.53
CA SER A 29 3.16 -9.94 1.61
C SER A 29 2.36 -8.64 1.54
N HIS A 30 2.99 -7.55 1.95
CA HIS A 30 2.38 -6.24 2.03
C HIS A 30 2.10 -5.75 0.60
N ALA A 31 0.93 -5.15 0.33
CA ALA A 31 0.59 -4.74 -1.04
C ALA A 31 1.64 -3.82 -1.70
N GLN A 32 2.43 -3.09 -0.90
CA GLN A 32 3.54 -2.24 -1.35
C GLN A 32 4.70 -3.00 -2.02
N SER A 33 4.81 -4.32 -1.85
CA SER A 33 5.88 -5.13 -2.46
C SER A 33 5.42 -5.91 -3.70
N PHE A 34 4.20 -5.71 -4.20
CA PHE A 34 3.74 -6.39 -5.41
C PHE A 34 4.02 -5.55 -6.64
N PHE A 35 4.79 -6.14 -7.56
CA PHE A 35 4.85 -5.69 -8.94
C PHE A 35 3.58 -6.18 -9.66
N VAL A 36 2.78 -5.25 -10.16
CA VAL A 36 1.52 -5.53 -10.88
C VAL A 36 1.70 -5.16 -12.34
N THR A 37 1.52 -6.14 -13.20
CA THR A 37 1.37 -5.99 -14.65
C THR A 37 -0.08 -6.24 -15.02
N TYR A 38 -0.45 -5.94 -16.26
CA TYR A 38 -1.79 -6.25 -16.79
C TYR A 38 -2.19 -7.73 -16.56
N GLU A 39 -1.25 -8.65 -16.79
CA GLU A 39 -1.47 -10.10 -16.65
C GLU A 39 -1.63 -10.53 -15.18
N THR A 40 -0.97 -9.84 -14.24
CA THR A 40 -1.01 -10.20 -12.81
C THR A 40 -2.09 -9.47 -12.01
N ARG A 41 -2.88 -8.59 -12.65
CA ARG A 41 -3.95 -7.84 -11.96
C ARG A 41 -4.94 -8.75 -11.25
N ARG A 42 -5.41 -9.81 -11.90
CA ARG A 42 -6.42 -10.73 -11.33
C ARG A 42 -5.90 -11.41 -10.06
N SER A 43 -4.70 -12.00 -10.14
CA SER A 43 -4.09 -12.68 -8.99
C SER A 43 -3.72 -11.70 -7.87
N PHE A 44 -3.41 -10.44 -8.20
CA PHE A 44 -3.27 -9.37 -7.21
C PHE A 44 -4.58 -9.11 -6.46
N VAL A 45 -5.71 -8.91 -7.17
CA VAL A 45 -7.02 -8.68 -6.53
C VAL A 45 -7.42 -9.82 -5.59
N GLU A 46 -7.16 -11.06 -5.99
CA GLU A 46 -7.45 -12.26 -5.20
C GLU A 46 -6.62 -12.34 -3.90
N LYS A 47 -5.40 -11.80 -3.91
CA LYS A 47 -4.50 -11.77 -2.73
C LYS A 47 -4.78 -10.62 -1.76
N LEU A 48 -5.52 -9.60 -2.18
CA LEU A 48 -5.82 -8.46 -1.32
C LEU A 48 -6.75 -8.85 -0.16
N PRO A 49 -6.48 -8.39 1.07
CA PRO A 49 -7.31 -8.69 2.23
C PRO A 49 -8.72 -8.14 2.02
N LYS A 50 -9.74 -9.00 2.13
CA LYS A 50 -11.14 -8.58 1.99
C LYS A 50 -11.43 -7.45 2.99
N PRO A 51 -12.10 -6.37 2.57
CA PRO A 51 -12.53 -5.34 3.50
C PRO A 51 -13.35 -5.99 4.61
N LYS A 52 -12.96 -5.74 5.86
CA LYS A 52 -13.66 -6.28 7.04
C LYS A 52 -14.45 -5.17 7.70
N GLN A 53 -15.67 -5.51 8.08
CA GLN A 53 -16.46 -4.72 9.01
C GLN A 53 -15.83 -4.82 10.39
N ILE A 54 -15.54 -3.67 11.00
CA ILE A 54 -14.93 -3.59 12.34
C ILE A 54 -16.03 -3.39 13.39
N ALA A 55 -17.05 -2.59 13.09
CA ALA A 55 -18.28 -2.45 13.87
C ALA A 55 -19.55 -2.47 12.98
N PHE A 56 -20.72 -2.71 13.60
CA PHE A 56 -22.00 -2.88 12.89
C PHE A 56 -22.38 -1.70 11.98
N ASP A 57 -21.99 -0.48 12.34
CA ASP A 57 -22.26 0.75 11.60
C ASP A 57 -21.04 1.33 10.87
N ASP A 58 -19.90 0.63 10.92
CA ASP A 58 -18.66 1.14 10.35
C ASP A 58 -18.69 1.13 8.82
N ARG A 59 -18.38 2.30 8.26
CA ARG A 59 -18.10 2.48 6.83
C ARG A 59 -16.61 2.52 6.63
N SER A 60 -16.12 1.80 5.64
CA SER A 60 -14.70 1.82 5.34
C SER A 60 -14.40 1.71 3.86
N THR A 61 -13.25 2.24 3.46
CA THR A 61 -12.83 2.24 2.06
C THR A 61 -11.34 1.94 1.99
N ASP A 62 -11.01 0.85 1.30
CA ASP A 62 -9.64 0.44 1.00
C ASP A 62 -9.28 0.89 -0.41
N ILE A 63 -8.30 1.79 -0.54
CA ILE A 63 -7.82 2.33 -1.81
C ILE A 63 -6.47 1.72 -2.16
N TYR A 64 -6.39 1.18 -3.37
CA TYR A 64 -5.14 0.71 -3.98
C TYR A 64 -4.86 1.51 -5.24
N ILE A 65 -3.65 2.04 -5.37
CA ILE A 65 -3.21 2.82 -6.52
C ILE A 65 -2.05 2.09 -7.17
N VAL A 66 -2.31 1.44 -8.29
CA VAL A 66 -1.31 0.71 -9.08
C VAL A 66 -0.64 1.68 -10.05
N ASN A 67 0.67 1.88 -9.90
CA ASN A 67 1.46 2.72 -10.79
C ASN A 67 1.91 1.91 -12.00
N GLU A 68 1.23 2.01 -13.14
CA GLU A 68 1.63 1.32 -14.38
C GLU A 68 2.51 2.19 -15.30
N LEU A 69 3.12 3.25 -14.76
CA LEU A 69 4.04 4.12 -15.49
C LEU A 69 5.43 3.47 -15.58
N THR A 70 5.53 2.39 -16.35
CA THR A 70 6.73 1.54 -16.45
C THR A 70 7.61 1.82 -17.66
N ASN A 71 7.16 2.63 -18.63
CA ASN A 71 7.92 2.93 -19.85
C ASN A 71 7.86 4.42 -20.26
N PRO A 72 8.94 5.20 -20.06
CA PRO A 72 10.00 4.96 -19.07
C PRO A 72 9.46 4.84 -17.63
N PRO A 73 10.13 4.07 -16.75
CA PRO A 73 9.67 3.88 -15.38
C PRO A 73 9.78 5.16 -14.54
N THR A 74 8.69 5.55 -13.86
CA THR A 74 8.65 6.72 -12.98
C THR A 74 7.86 6.45 -11.69
N SER A 75 8.27 7.07 -10.60
CA SER A 75 7.61 6.93 -9.30
C SER A 75 6.61 8.07 -9.05
N MET A 76 5.58 7.77 -8.28
CA MET A 76 4.65 8.76 -7.76
C MET A 76 4.98 9.07 -6.30
N ILE A 77 5.11 10.35 -5.95
CA ILE A 77 5.46 10.82 -4.60
C ILE A 77 4.25 11.50 -3.98
N LEU A 78 3.86 11.08 -2.79
CA LEU A 78 2.78 11.72 -2.03
C LEU A 78 3.19 13.15 -1.68
N ILE A 79 2.40 14.12 -2.11
CA ILE A 79 2.65 15.54 -1.82
C ILE A 79 1.63 16.11 -0.85
N ASP A 80 0.44 15.52 -0.76
CA ASP A 80 -0.65 16.05 0.05
C ASP A 80 -1.70 14.96 0.33
N LYS A 81 -2.43 15.10 1.44
CA LYS A 81 -3.52 14.21 1.84
C LYS A 81 -4.44 14.89 2.84
N ALA A 82 -5.72 14.52 2.83
CA ALA A 82 -6.61 14.85 3.93
C ALA A 82 -7.70 13.80 4.13
N ILE A 83 -8.27 13.84 5.34
CA ILE A 83 -9.50 13.15 5.69
C ILE A 83 -10.65 14.12 5.46
N GLU A 84 -11.64 13.69 4.70
CA GLU A 84 -12.91 14.40 4.56
C GLU A 84 -13.89 13.96 5.65
N ARG A 85 -13.93 12.66 5.94
CA ARG A 85 -14.68 12.07 7.06
C ARG A 85 -13.99 10.83 7.61
N GLY A 86 -14.23 10.55 8.89
CA GLY A 86 -13.67 9.37 9.53
C GLY A 86 -12.24 9.60 9.99
N GLN A 87 -11.41 8.59 9.79
CA GLN A 87 -9.98 8.59 10.08
C GLN A 87 -9.24 7.64 9.13
N TRP A 88 -7.93 7.76 9.05
CA TRP A 88 -7.10 6.75 8.39
C TRP A 88 -7.20 5.42 9.13
N LYS A 89 -7.30 4.31 8.40
CA LYS A 89 -7.20 2.97 9.00
C LYS A 89 -5.83 2.78 9.64
N THR A 90 -5.83 2.21 10.83
CA THR A 90 -4.64 1.81 11.57
C THR A 90 -4.61 0.28 11.67
N SER A 91 -3.50 -0.33 11.27
CA SER A 91 -3.15 -1.73 11.52
C SER A 91 -1.72 -1.97 10.99
N GLU A 92 -1.15 -3.14 11.29
CA GLU A 92 0.12 -3.59 10.69
C GLU A 92 0.06 -3.56 9.15
N TYR A 93 -1.08 -3.93 8.55
CA TYR A 93 -1.27 -3.89 7.10
C TYR A 93 -1.32 -2.46 6.52
N TRP A 94 -1.83 -1.50 7.30
CA TRP A 94 -1.96 -0.08 6.93
C TRP A 94 -0.82 0.79 7.47
N GLU A 95 0.21 0.17 8.07
CA GLU A 95 1.46 0.77 8.54
C GLU A 95 1.29 1.94 9.54
N ASN A 96 0.10 2.15 10.10
CA ASN A 96 -0.25 3.25 11.02
C ASN A 96 0.19 4.66 10.57
N THR A 97 0.55 4.84 9.30
CA THR A 97 1.16 6.08 8.77
C THR A 97 0.29 6.76 7.70
N GLY A 98 -0.86 6.15 7.39
CA GLY A 98 -1.79 6.61 6.37
C GLY A 98 -1.35 6.21 4.96
N PRO A 99 -1.60 7.05 3.94
CA PRO A 99 -1.26 6.74 2.55
C PRO A 99 0.23 6.46 2.31
N SER A 100 0.53 5.57 1.36
CA SER A 100 1.88 5.28 0.90
C SER A 100 2.60 6.56 0.45
N LYS A 101 3.80 6.82 1.01
CA LYS A 101 4.60 8.02 0.68
C LYS A 101 5.16 8.01 -0.74
N THR A 102 5.53 6.83 -1.24
CA THR A 102 6.09 6.63 -2.58
C THR A 102 5.46 5.40 -3.21
N ILE A 103 5.17 5.47 -4.50
CA ILE A 103 4.71 4.34 -5.31
C ILE A 103 5.64 4.21 -6.50
N ALA A 104 6.55 3.23 -6.46
CA ALA A 104 7.48 2.97 -7.55
C ALA A 104 6.74 2.47 -8.81
N ALA A 105 7.38 2.57 -9.97
CA ALA A 105 6.84 2.06 -11.23
C ALA A 105 6.56 0.55 -11.13
N GLY A 106 5.35 0.14 -11.49
CA GLY A 106 4.84 -1.22 -11.37
C GLY A 106 4.37 -1.61 -9.97
N PHE A 107 4.51 -0.78 -8.95
CA PHE A 107 4.12 -1.10 -7.58
C PHE A 107 2.77 -0.49 -7.18
N VAL A 108 2.26 -0.89 -6.01
CA VAL A 108 0.95 -0.48 -5.49
C VAL A 108 1.10 0.39 -4.25
N GLY A 109 0.48 1.58 -4.29
CA GLY A 109 0.23 2.40 -3.12
C GLY A 109 -1.05 2.01 -2.40
N LYS A 110 -1.06 2.21 -1.09
CA LYS A 110 -2.20 1.95 -0.21
C LYS A 110 -2.68 3.24 0.43
N ALA A 111 -3.98 3.40 0.56
CA ALA A 111 -4.62 4.37 1.45
C ALA A 111 -5.94 3.77 1.94
N ALA A 112 -6.36 4.01 3.17
CA ALA A 112 -7.66 3.54 3.61
C ALA A 112 -8.25 4.38 4.72
N THR A 113 -9.57 4.55 4.67
CA THR A 113 -10.33 5.26 5.70
C THR A 113 -11.35 4.36 6.35
N THR A 114 -11.69 4.69 7.59
CA THR A 114 -12.78 4.09 8.35
C THR A 114 -13.54 5.19 9.08
N SER A 115 -14.83 4.99 9.31
CA SER A 115 -15.60 5.83 10.21
C SER A 115 -15.00 5.80 11.62
N ASN A 116 -15.19 6.89 12.35
CA ASN A 116 -14.84 7.04 13.75
C ASN A 116 -15.97 7.66 14.58
N VAL A 117 -17.13 7.87 13.95
CA VAL A 117 -18.32 8.44 14.56
C VAL A 117 -19.55 7.74 13.98
N TRP A 118 -20.53 7.49 14.85
CA TRP A 118 -21.79 6.84 14.54
C TRP A 118 -22.54 7.58 13.41
N LEU A 119 -22.99 6.85 12.39
CA LEU A 119 -23.80 7.36 11.26
C LEU A 119 -23.13 8.38 10.31
N PHE A 120 -21.79 8.48 10.24
CA PHE A 120 -21.13 9.53 9.44
C PHE A 120 -20.51 9.09 8.11
N GLY A 121 -20.01 7.86 8.03
CA GLY A 121 -19.25 7.40 6.86
C GLY A 121 -17.74 7.64 6.97
N SER A 122 -17.02 7.40 5.87
CA SER A 122 -15.57 7.59 5.77
C SER A 122 -15.18 8.15 4.40
N GLY A 123 -14.11 8.93 4.33
CA GLY A 123 -13.64 9.47 3.05
C GLY A 123 -12.44 10.37 3.19
N GLY A 124 -11.80 10.63 2.06
CA GLY A 124 -10.62 11.46 2.00
C GLY A 124 -10.06 11.55 0.60
N TRP A 125 -8.86 12.12 0.52
CA TRP A 125 -8.15 12.25 -0.73
C TRP A 125 -6.64 12.22 -0.53
N VAL A 126 -5.94 11.88 -1.61
CA VAL A 126 -4.48 11.89 -1.70
C VAL A 126 -4.06 12.55 -3.01
N LYS A 127 -2.96 13.30 -2.97
CA LYS A 127 -2.32 13.86 -4.16
C LYS A 127 -0.92 13.28 -4.31
N TYR A 128 -0.65 12.78 -5.50
CA TYR A 128 0.66 12.30 -5.89
C TYR A 128 1.23 13.18 -7.00
N LYS A 129 2.52 13.51 -6.89
CA LYS A 129 3.31 14.10 -7.96
C LYS A 129 4.09 13.00 -8.69
N VAL A 130 3.94 12.91 -10.00
CA VAL A 130 4.76 12.03 -10.83
C VAL A 130 6.16 12.65 -10.97
N LYS A 131 7.20 11.86 -10.72
CA LYS A 131 8.56 12.38 -10.49
C LYS A 131 9.22 12.97 -11.74
N ASP A 132 8.98 12.39 -12.90
CA ASP A 132 9.63 12.73 -14.17
C ASP A 132 9.05 13.98 -14.84
N ASP A 133 7.72 14.13 -14.86
CA ASP A 133 7.05 15.27 -15.52
C ASP A 133 6.38 16.26 -14.56
N GLY A 134 6.34 15.95 -13.27
CA GLY A 134 5.73 16.80 -12.24
C GLY A 134 4.21 16.82 -12.22
N THR A 135 3.53 15.97 -13.00
CA THR A 135 2.07 15.88 -13.05
C THR A 135 1.52 15.57 -11.66
N ILE A 136 0.49 16.32 -11.25
CA ILE A 136 -0.28 16.06 -10.03
C ILE A 136 -1.49 15.20 -10.37
N LEU A 137 -1.62 14.08 -9.66
CA LEU A 137 -2.75 13.15 -9.70
C LEU A 137 -3.49 13.22 -8.36
N THR A 138 -4.80 13.46 -8.38
CA THR A 138 -5.62 13.54 -7.16
C THR A 138 -6.63 12.40 -7.16
N PHE A 139 -6.62 11.57 -6.11
CA PHE A 139 -7.57 10.50 -5.91
C PHE A 139 -8.45 10.84 -4.71
N ARG A 140 -9.77 10.87 -4.89
CA ARG A 140 -10.74 11.16 -3.84
C ARG A 140 -11.77 10.04 -3.76
N TRP A 141 -12.18 9.73 -2.54
CA TRP A 141 -13.23 8.76 -2.25
C TRP A 141 -14.09 9.23 -1.09
N TYR A 142 -15.35 8.82 -1.12
CA TYR A 142 -16.29 9.01 -0.04
C TYR A 142 -17.24 7.82 0.03
N ASN A 143 -17.39 7.25 1.23
CA ASN A 143 -18.30 6.16 1.55
C ASN A 143 -19.22 6.68 2.67
N PRO A 144 -20.37 7.28 2.31
CA PRO A 144 -21.29 7.85 3.27
C PRO A 144 -21.94 6.74 4.12
N TYR A 145 -22.48 7.12 5.28
CA TYR A 145 -23.31 6.19 6.06
C TYR A 145 -24.57 5.77 5.31
N SER A 146 -25.18 6.70 4.58
CA SER A 146 -26.33 6.47 3.71
C SER A 146 -26.08 7.11 2.36
N GLY A 147 -26.38 6.38 1.29
CA GLY A 147 -26.12 6.80 -0.08
C GLY A 147 -25.13 5.89 -0.81
N ALA A 148 -24.74 6.31 -1.99
CA ALA A 148 -23.78 5.58 -2.83
C ALA A 148 -22.35 6.01 -2.52
N ASN A 149 -21.40 5.08 -2.69
CA ASN A 149 -19.99 5.41 -2.64
C ASN A 149 -19.61 6.31 -3.82
N GLU A 150 -18.79 7.32 -3.56
CA GLU A 150 -18.29 8.26 -4.55
C GLU A 150 -16.78 8.09 -4.72
N TYR A 151 -16.32 8.04 -5.96
CA TYR A 151 -14.90 7.91 -6.30
C TYR A 151 -14.58 8.82 -7.49
N SER A 152 -13.53 9.62 -7.36
CA SER A 152 -13.04 10.46 -8.45
C SER A 152 -11.52 10.47 -8.52
N VAL A 153 -11.03 10.66 -9.73
CA VAL A 153 -9.61 10.86 -10.00
C VAL A 153 -9.46 11.99 -11.00
N THR A 154 -8.48 12.87 -10.76
CA THR A 154 -8.14 13.94 -11.68
C THR A 154 -6.64 13.97 -11.92
N SER A 155 -6.26 14.49 -13.09
CA SER A 155 -4.87 14.74 -13.45
C SER A 155 -4.73 16.19 -13.91
N SER A 156 -3.64 16.83 -13.50
CA SER A 156 -3.23 18.13 -14.07
C SER A 156 -2.73 18.02 -15.52
N ASN A 157 -2.43 16.80 -16.00
CA ASN A 157 -2.04 16.52 -17.38
C ASN A 157 -3.02 15.52 -18.04
N LYS A 158 -3.57 15.91 -19.19
CA LYS A 158 -4.55 15.14 -19.99
C LYS A 158 -4.00 13.85 -20.62
N ASP A 159 -2.69 13.64 -20.54
CA ASP A 159 -2.05 12.44 -21.06
C ASP A 159 -2.10 11.27 -20.07
N TYR A 160 -2.58 11.51 -18.84
CA TYR A 160 -2.85 10.45 -17.87
C TYR A 160 -4.27 9.94 -17.99
N PHE A 161 -4.42 8.64 -17.86
CA PHE A 161 -5.72 7.98 -17.84
C PHE A 161 -5.74 6.89 -16.77
N PHE A 162 -6.95 6.57 -16.32
CA PHE A 162 -7.16 5.77 -15.14
C PHE A 162 -8.20 4.70 -15.43
N GLU A 163 -7.86 3.45 -15.12
CA GLU A 163 -8.85 2.38 -15.04
C GLU A 163 -9.21 2.17 -13.57
N ARG A 164 -10.49 1.94 -13.30
CA ARG A 164 -11.01 1.70 -11.96
C ARG A 164 -11.63 0.32 -11.86
N MET A 165 -11.33 -0.38 -10.79
CA MET A 165 -12.18 -1.45 -10.27
C MET A 165 -12.80 -0.97 -8.97
N GLU A 166 -14.13 -1.00 -8.90
CA GLU A 166 -14.89 -0.53 -7.76
C GLU A 166 -15.49 -1.68 -6.95
N GLY A 167 -15.51 -1.49 -5.65
CA GLY A 167 -16.16 -2.34 -4.67
C GLY A 167 -17.38 -1.64 -4.11
N VAL A 168 -18.42 -2.42 -3.88
CA VAL A 168 -19.72 -1.97 -3.38
C VAL A 168 -19.90 -2.30 -1.90
N GLY A 169 -20.88 -1.65 -1.29
CA GLY A 169 -21.29 -1.89 0.10
C GLY A 169 -20.50 -1.07 1.13
N ASP A 170 -20.76 -1.41 2.39
CA ASP A 170 -20.35 -0.64 3.56
C ASP A 170 -18.83 -0.64 3.79
N ASN A 171 -18.18 -1.72 3.40
CA ASN A 171 -16.74 -1.89 3.44
C ASN A 171 -16.23 -2.08 2.01
N ALA A 172 -15.96 -0.97 1.36
CA ALA A 172 -15.66 -0.92 -0.05
C ALA A 172 -14.15 -1.03 -0.32
N ARG A 173 -13.82 -1.48 -1.53
CA ARG A 173 -12.45 -1.48 -2.06
C ARG A 173 -12.45 -0.81 -3.41
N THR A 174 -11.53 0.11 -3.64
CA THR A 174 -11.31 0.68 -4.98
C THR A 174 -9.87 0.50 -5.40
N ILE A 175 -9.66 0.06 -6.63
CA ILE A 175 -8.34 -0.07 -7.25
C ILE A 175 -8.29 0.87 -8.44
N TRP A 176 -7.29 1.73 -8.45
CA TRP A 176 -6.97 2.61 -9.57
C TRP A 176 -5.71 2.12 -10.26
N TYR A 177 -5.76 1.96 -11.58
CA TYR A 177 -4.59 1.70 -12.40
C TYR A 177 -4.21 2.98 -13.14
N VAL A 178 -3.03 3.51 -12.83
CA VAL A 178 -2.53 4.76 -13.38
C VAL A 178 -1.71 4.47 -14.62
N LYS A 179 -2.15 5.01 -15.75
CA LYS A 179 -1.47 4.88 -17.04
C LYS A 179 -1.23 6.26 -17.63
N ARG A 180 -0.29 6.34 -18.56
CA ARG A 180 -0.09 7.51 -19.41
C ARG A 180 -0.15 7.10 -20.87
N LYS A 181 -0.66 8.00 -21.71
CA LYS A 181 -0.59 7.85 -23.16
C LYS A 181 0.89 7.78 -23.51
N THR A 182 1.29 6.71 -24.18
CA THR A 182 2.60 6.68 -24.82
C THR A 182 2.65 7.87 -25.79
N PRO A 183 3.75 8.63 -25.86
CA PRO A 183 3.92 9.58 -26.95
C PRO A 183 3.69 8.80 -28.26
N GLN A 184 2.67 9.21 -29.03
CA GLN A 184 2.63 8.85 -30.44
C GLN A 184 3.85 9.55 -31.03
N ASN A 185 4.97 8.84 -31.13
CA ASN A 185 6.05 9.28 -31.99
C ASN A 185 5.43 9.36 -33.39
N TYR A 186 5.09 10.58 -33.82
CA TYR A 186 4.92 10.85 -35.24
C TYR A 186 6.31 10.67 -35.85
N ASN A 187 6.40 9.70 -36.76
CA ASN A 187 7.55 9.46 -37.61
C ASN A 187 8.10 10.75 -38.23
#